data_AF-A0A2I0UXZ4-F1
#
_entry.id   AF-A0A2I0UXZ4-F1
#
_cell.length_a   1.000
_cell.length_b   1.000
_cell.length_c   1.000
_cell.angle_alpha   90.00
_cell.angle_beta   90.00
_cell.angle_gamma   90.00
#
_symmetry.space_group_name_H-M   'P 1'
#
loop_
_entity.id
_entity.type
_entity.pdbx_description
1 polymer ?
#
loop_
_entity_poly.entity_id
_entity_poly.type
_entity_poly.pdbx_seq_one_letter_code
_entity_poly.pdbx_strand_id
1 'polypeptide(L)' 'MKRAEGLKCLALFLFTTIFLYGVGETYGVSWLQFHFLGQYDDAGFYFSFTSLIPIVIGLFMVGLYESILKRFI' A
#
# COMPACT_ATOMS: atom_id res chain seq x y z
N MET A 1 0.96 -20.98 16.00
CA MET A 1 0.81 -19.55 16.34
C MET A 1 1.37 -18.57 15.30
N LYS A 2 2.48 -18.86 14.58
CA LYS A 2 3.09 -17.92 13.60
C LYS A 2 2.22 -17.56 12.37
N ARG A 3 1.35 -18.47 11.90
CA ARG A 3 0.49 -18.22 10.72
C ARG A 3 -0.61 -17.17 10.96
N ALA A 4 -1.20 -17.13 12.15
CA ALA A 4 -2.24 -16.17 12.49
C ALA A 4 -1.68 -14.74 12.59
N GLU A 5 -0.47 -14.60 13.12
CA GLU A 5 0.26 -13.33 13.20
C GLU A 5 0.62 -12.78 11.80
N GLY A 6 1.10 -13.63 10.91
CA GLY A 6 1.36 -13.25 9.52
C GLY A 6 0.10 -12.78 8.78
N LEU A 7 -1.04 -13.44 9.03
CA LEU A 7 -2.33 -13.03 8.44
C LEU A 7 -2.80 -11.67 8.95
N LYS A 8 -2.61 -11.37 10.25
CA LYS A 8 -2.91 -10.04 10.82
C LYS A 8 -2.05 -8.94 10.21
N CYS A 9 -0.75 -9.19 10.04
CA CYS A 9 0.15 -8.23 9.40
C CYS A 9 -0.23 -7.96 7.95
N LEU A 10 -0.55 -9.03 7.20
CA LEU A 10 -1.02 -8.90 5.82
C LEU A 10 -2.34 -8.14 5.74
N ALA A 11 -3.29 -8.41 6.65
CA ALA A 11 -4.54 -7.67 6.73
C ALA A 11 -4.31 -6.18 7.05
N LEU A 12 -3.42 -5.87 8.00
CA LEU A 12 -3.06 -4.48 8.35
C LEU A 12 -2.42 -3.77 7.16
N PHE A 13 -1.45 -4.41 6.50
CA PHE A 13 -0.81 -3.88 5.30
C PHE A 13 -1.83 -3.55 4.20
N LEU A 14 -2.70 -4.51 3.87
CA LEU A 14 -3.72 -4.34 2.83
C LEU A 14 -4.71 -3.24 3.21
N PHE A 15 -5.19 -3.24 4.46
CA PHE A 15 -6.11 -2.23 4.96
C PHE A 15 -5.52 -0.83 4.85
N THR A 16 -4.32 -0.60 5.39
CA THR A 16 -3.67 0.72 5.33
C THR A 16 -3.43 1.17 3.90
N THR A 17 -2.94 0.27 3.04
CA THR A 17 -2.61 0.61 1.66
C THR A 17 -3.87 0.95 0.85
N ILE A 18 -4.91 0.12 0.92
CA ILE A 18 -6.18 0.36 0.23
C ILE A 18 -6.87 1.62 0.77
N PHE A 19 -6.86 1.81 2.09
CA PHE A 19 -7.45 2.98 2.72
C PHE A 19 -6.79 4.27 2.23
N LEU A 20 -5.46 4.31 2.17
CA LEU A 20 -4.72 5.48 1.68
C LEU A 20 -4.97 5.75 0.20
N TYR A 21 -5.06 4.71 -0.64
CA TYR A 21 -5.47 4.89 -2.03
C TYR A 21 -6.90 5.44 -2.13
N GLY A 22 -7.83 4.91 -1.35
CA GLY A 22 -9.22 5.39 -1.31
C GLY A 22 -9.34 6.84 -0.84
N VAL A 23 -8.56 7.26 0.17
CA VAL A 23 -8.45 8.66 0.60
C VAL A 23 -7.84 9.50 -0.53
N GLY A 24 -6.80 9.01 -1.20
CA GLY A 24 -6.20 9.66 -2.35
C GLY A 24 -7.19 9.97 -3.46
N GLU A 25 -8.04 8.99 -3.77
CA GLU A 25 -9.06 9.11 -4.81
C GLU A 25 -10.22 10.02 -4.38
N THR A 26 -10.71 9.84 -3.15
CA THR A 26 -11.86 10.61 -2.61
C THR A 26 -11.54 12.11 -2.49
N TYR A 27 -10.34 12.47 -2.05
CA TYR A 27 -9.95 13.85 -1.77
C TYR A 27 -9.09 14.49 -2.87
N GLY A 28 -8.90 13.81 -4.01
CA GLY A 28 -8.13 14.36 -5.14
C GLY A 28 -6.63 14.52 -4.84
N VAL A 29 -6.08 13.71 -3.94
CA VAL A 29 -4.68 13.81 -3.50
C VAL A 29 -3.80 13.00 -4.44
N SER A 30 -3.23 13.66 -5.45
CA SER A 30 -2.48 13.03 -6.57
C SER A 30 -1.36 12.08 -6.14
N TRP A 31 -0.64 12.39 -5.07
CA TRP A 31 0.46 11.57 -4.54
C TRP A 31 0.00 10.38 -3.70
N LEU A 32 -1.30 10.26 -3.40
CA LEU A 32 -1.90 9.07 -2.80
C LEU A 32 -2.72 8.26 -3.80
N GLN A 33 -2.81 8.69 -5.06
CA GLN A 33 -3.59 8.00 -6.09
C GLN A 33 -2.74 6.97 -6.83
N PHE A 34 -3.35 5.81 -7.08
CA PHE A 34 -2.79 4.78 -7.94
C PHE A 34 -3.34 4.94 -9.35
N HIS A 35 -2.56 5.57 -10.24
CA HIS A 35 -2.84 5.58 -11.66
C HIS A 35 -1.98 4.52 -12.33
N PHE A 36 -2.64 3.62 -13.04
CA PHE A 36 -1.99 2.65 -13.91
C PHE A 36 -2.20 3.10 -15.35
N LEU A 37 -1.12 3.57 -15.98
CA LEU A 37 -1.15 3.97 -17.39
C LEU A 37 -0.35 2.94 -18.18
N GLY A 38 -1.07 2.11 -18.93
CA GLY A 38 -0.49 1.26 -19.96
C GLY A 38 -0.59 1.97 -21.31
N GLN A 39 0.55 2.31 -21.91
CA GLN A 39 0.59 2.81 -23.29
C GLN A 39 1.21 1.73 -24.18
N TYR A 40 0.47 1.39 -25.23
CA TYR A 40 0.93 0.53 -26.29
C TYR A 40 1.32 1.43 -27.46
N ASP A 41 2.61 1.50 -27.77
CA ASP A 41 3.15 2.29 -28.87
C ASP A 41 3.96 1.37 -29.80
N ASP A 42 4.34 1.89 -30.97
CA ASP A 42 5.09 1.14 -32.00
C ASP A 42 6.46 0.64 -31.49
N ALA A 43 6.97 1.22 -30.39
CA ALA A 43 8.21 0.82 -29.71
C ALA A 43 8.03 -0.31 -28.65
N GLY A 44 6.78 -0.70 -28.33
CA GLY A 44 6.47 -1.77 -27.39
C GLY A 44 5.51 -1.36 -26.26
N PHE A 45 5.49 -2.17 -25.19
CA PHE A 45 4.60 -1.97 -24.05
C PHE A 45 5.28 -1.10 -22.97
N TYR A 46 4.67 0.04 -22.61
CA TYR A 46 5.10 0.87 -21.49
C TYR A 46 4.06 0.88 -20.36
N PHE A 47 4.51 0.56 -19.14
CA PHE A 47 3.71 0.65 -17.92
C PHE A 47 4.22 1.79 -17.05
N SER A 48 3.34 2.69 -16.61
CA SER A 48 3.64 3.65 -15.55
C SER A 48 2.69 3.48 -14.37
N PHE A 49 3.27 3.55 -13.17
CA PHE A 49 2.56 3.56 -11.89
C PHE A 49 2.90 4.88 -11.20
N THR A 50 1.90 5.64 -10.74
CA THR A 50 2.16 6.97 -10.17
C THR A 50 2.73 6.91 -8.77
N SER A 51 1.99 6.38 -7.80
CA SER A 51 2.38 6.48 -6.39
C SER A 51 2.52 5.12 -5.73
N LEU A 52 3.73 4.85 -5.24
CA LEU A 52 4.03 3.74 -4.34
C LEU A 52 4.02 4.17 -2.86
N ILE A 53 3.70 5.44 -2.57
CA ILE A 53 3.74 6.00 -1.22
C ILE A 53 2.78 5.25 -0.27
N PRO A 54 1.53 4.94 -0.66
CA PRO A 54 0.64 4.13 0.18
C PRO A 54 1.20 2.76 0.54
N ILE A 55 1.95 2.12 -0.37
CA ILE A 55 2.60 0.83 -0.13
C ILE A 55 3.72 0.97 0.90
N VAL A 56 4.56 2.00 0.78
CA VAL A 56 5.64 2.28 1.74
C VAL A 56 5.06 2.56 3.13
N ILE A 57 3.98 3.34 3.21
CA ILE A 57 3.30 3.62 4.48
C ILE A 57 2.69 2.34 5.06
N GLY A 58 2.08 1.50 4.23
CA GLY A 58 1.55 0.20 4.66
C GLY A 58 2.64 -0.70 5.28
N LEU A 59 3.81 -0.80 4.64
CA LEU A 59 4.95 -1.56 5.18
C LEU A 59 5.46 -0.97 6.48
N PHE A 60 5.55 0.36 6.57
CA PHE A 60 5.97 1.05 7.79
C PHE A 60 5.01 0.79 8.95
N MET A 61 3.69 0.82 8.71
CA MET A 61 2.68 0.51 9.72
C MET A 61 2.79 -0.93 10.24
N VAL A 62 3.05 -1.90 9.36
CA VAL A 62 3.32 -3.28 9.79
C VAL A 62 4.60 -3.37 10.62
N GLY A 63 5.67 -2.68 10.22
CA GLY A 63 6.92 -2.62 10.97
C GLY A 63 6.73 -2.04 12.38
N LEU A 64 5.95 -0.96 12.50
CA LEU A 64 5.58 -0.38 13.81
C LEU A 64 4.73 -1.35 14.65
N TYR A 65 3.77 -2.03 14.02
CA TYR A 65 2.93 -3.00 14.72
C TYR A 65 3.76 -4.15 15.31
N GLU A 66 4.65 -4.75 14.51
CA GLU A 66 5.51 -5.85 14.98
C GLU A 66 6.56 -5.38 16.00
N SER A 67 7.13 -4.18 15.83
CA SER A 67 8.22 -3.69 16.69
C SER A 67 7.74 -3.14 18.03
N ILE A 68 6.60 -2.45 18.03
CA ILE A 68 6.14 -1.66 19.18
C ILE A 68 4.87 -2.28 19.75
N LEU A 69 3.78 -2.32 18.98
CA LEU A 69 2.45 -2.64 19.51
C LEU A 69 2.33 -4.09 20.00
N LYS A 70 2.94 -5.04 19.30
CA LYS A 70 2.98 -6.44 19.71
C LYS A 70 3.74 -6.69 21.01
N ARG A 71 4.54 -5.72 21.46
CA ARG A 71 5.27 -5.77 22.73
C ARG A 71 4.41 -5.28 23.91
N PHE A 72 3.31 -4.60 23.63
CA PHE A 72 2.39 -4.02 24.61
C PHE A 72 1.07 -4.80 24.77
N ILE A 73 0.80 -5.78 23.90
CA ILE A 73 -0.39 -6.64 23.89
C ILE A 73 0.06 -8.08 24.12
#